data_AF-A0AAV2FFN3-F1
#
_entry.id   AF-A0AAV2FFN3-F1
#
_cell.length_a   1.000
_cell.length_b   1.000
_cell.length_c   1.000
_cell.angle_alpha   90.00
_cell.angle_beta   90.00
_cell.angle_gamma   90.00
#
_symmetry.space_group_name_H-M   'P 1'
#
loop_
_entity.id
_entity.type
_entity.pdbx_description
1 polymer ?
#
loop_
_entity_poly.entity_id
_entity_poly.type
_entity_poly.pdbx_seq_one_letter_code
_entity_poly.pdbx_strand_id
1 'polypeptide(L)'
;MPACVPNLDPTLVLSNFTLSQYSDNLNDTKYTGVGIGSEGNWIVVVLTTSTPEGSFVKASSDSVSAGFTTAATLVSPLLLLLLACLLLL
;
A
#
# COMPACT_ATOMS: atom_id res chain seq x y z
N MET A 1 -3.75 2.31 7.65
CA MET A 1 -2.46 2.52 6.96
C MET A 1 -1.65 1.24 7.08
N PRO A 2 -1.55 0.42 6.02
CA PRO A 2 -0.87 -0.88 6.07
C PRO A 2 0.64 -0.76 5.80
N ALA A 3 1.45 -1.61 6.43
CA ALA A 3 2.84 -1.83 6.07
C ALA A 3 3.22 -3.32 6.20
N CYS A 4 4.17 -3.76 5.37
CA CYS A 4 4.78 -5.08 5.45
C CYS A 4 6.17 -4.92 6.07
N VAL A 5 6.36 -5.43 7.28
CA VAL A 5 7.63 -5.38 8.00
C VAL A 5 7.99 -6.79 8.42
N PRO A 6 9.01 -7.42 7.80
CA PRO A 6 9.47 -8.73 8.22
C PRO A 6 10.06 -8.67 9.63
N ASN A 7 9.75 -9.68 10.45
CA ASN A 7 10.15 -9.74 11.88
C ASN A 7 9.62 -8.55 12.69
N LEU A 8 8.30 -8.40 12.73
CA LEU A 8 7.61 -7.31 13.42
C LEU A 8 8.07 -7.15 14.89
N ASP A 9 8.66 -6.00 15.19
CA ASP A 9 8.67 -5.41 16.53
C ASP A 9 7.67 -4.23 16.53
N PRO A 10 6.52 -4.34 17.21
CA PRO A 10 5.48 -3.31 17.21
C PRO A 10 5.99 -1.91 17.60
N THR A 11 7.01 -1.83 18.46
CA THR A 11 7.58 -0.58 18.96
C THR A 11 8.45 0.09 17.89
N LEU A 12 9.23 -0.71 17.17
CA LEU A 12 10.10 -0.24 16.09
C LEU A 12 9.27 0.22 14.88
N VAL A 13 8.15 -0.46 14.63
CA VAL A 13 7.26 -0.13 13.51
C VAL A 13 6.65 1.25 13.67
N LEU A 14 6.18 1.62 14.86
CA LEU A 14 5.55 2.93 15.08
C LEU A 14 6.51 4.10 14.72
N SER A 15 7.79 3.95 15.06
CA SER A 15 8.82 4.95 14.73
C SER A 15 9.10 5.07 13.21
N ASN A 16 8.94 3.98 12.46
CA ASN A 16 9.13 3.98 11.01
C ASN A 16 7.90 4.57 10.30
N PHE A 17 6.70 4.35 10.85
CA PHE A 17 5.47 4.99 10.38
C PHE A 17 5.57 6.52 10.42
N THR A 18 6.19 7.09 11.46
CA THR A 18 6.45 8.55 11.55
C THR A 18 7.43 9.08 10.50
N LEU A 19 8.21 8.22 9.85
CA LEU A 19 9.14 8.58 8.77
C LEU A 19 8.64 8.16 7.37
N SER A 20 7.40 7.67 7.27
CA SER A 20 6.82 7.15 6.04
C SER A 20 5.90 8.17 5.36
N GLN A 21 5.32 7.79 4.21
CA GLN A 21 4.23 8.53 3.55
C GLN A 21 2.99 8.79 4.44
N TYR A 22 2.91 8.15 5.61
CA TYR A 22 1.83 8.31 6.56
C TYR A 22 2.12 9.34 7.65
N SER A 23 3.32 9.93 7.69
CA SER A 23 3.74 10.91 8.70
C SER A 23 2.79 12.09 8.82
N ASP A 24 2.28 12.62 7.71
CA ASP A 24 1.32 13.72 7.70
C ASP A 24 0.04 13.38 8.47
N ASN A 25 -0.45 12.14 8.37
CA ASN A 25 -1.63 11.71 9.12
C ASN A 25 -1.31 11.48 10.60
N LEU A 26 -0.13 10.97 10.91
CA LEU A 26 0.28 10.70 12.31
C LEU A 26 0.54 11.97 13.11
N ASN A 27 0.98 13.04 12.43
CA ASN A 27 1.23 14.35 13.03
C ASN A 27 0.02 15.28 12.98
N ASP A 28 -1.11 14.84 12.42
CA ASP A 28 -2.32 15.64 12.33
C ASP A 28 -3.09 15.63 13.67
N THR A 29 -3.26 16.81 14.23
CA THR A 29 -3.97 17.03 15.50
C THR A 29 -5.45 16.64 15.48
N LYS A 30 -6.05 16.40 14.31
CA LYS A 30 -7.47 15.97 14.22
C LYS A 30 -7.69 14.57 14.78
N TYR A 31 -6.66 13.71 14.76
CA TYR A 31 -6.75 12.37 15.29
C TYR A 31 -6.40 12.38 16.77
N THR A 32 -7.23 11.73 17.57
CA THR A 32 -7.15 11.72 19.04
C THR A 32 -6.87 10.35 19.62
N GLY A 33 -6.85 9.30 18.78
CA GLY A 33 -6.53 7.94 19.20
C GLY A 33 -5.82 7.15 18.10
N VAL A 34 -5.04 6.17 18.53
CA VAL A 34 -4.30 5.26 17.66
C VAL A 34 -4.55 3.82 18.08
N GLY A 35 -4.88 2.97 17.11
CA GLY A 35 -4.99 1.52 17.26
C GLY A 35 -3.99 0.83 16.34
N ILE A 36 -3.37 -0.23 16.83
CA ILE A 36 -2.36 -1.00 16.11
C ILE A 36 -2.81 -2.46 16.07
N GLY A 37 -2.94 -3.02 14.88
CA GLY A 37 -3.17 -4.44 14.67
C GLY A 37 -2.03 -5.06 13.88
N SER A 38 -1.63 -6.28 14.22
CA SER A 38 -0.56 -7.00 13.52
C SER A 38 -0.91 -8.47 13.31
N GLU A 39 -0.47 -9.01 12.17
CA GLU A 39 -0.59 -10.42 11.84
C GLU A 39 0.59 -10.83 10.95
N GLY A 40 1.41 -11.79 11.41
CA GLY A 40 2.57 -12.28 10.66
C GLY A 40 3.61 -11.18 10.41
N ASN A 41 3.72 -10.72 9.16
CA ASN A 41 4.60 -9.61 8.75
C ASN A 41 3.82 -8.33 8.40
N TRP A 42 2.52 -8.31 8.66
CA TRP A 42 1.65 -7.18 8.36
C TRP A 42 1.31 -6.41 9.63
N ILE A 43 1.29 -5.10 9.50
CA ILE A 43 0.80 -4.19 10.53
C ILE A 43 -0.14 -3.17 9.91
N VAL A 44 -1.19 -2.83 10.66
CA VAL A 44 -2.17 -1.83 10.28
C VAL A 44 -2.31 -0.84 11.42
N VAL A 45 -2.04 0.43 11.12
CA VAL A 45 -2.33 1.55 12.01
C VAL A 45 -3.69 2.14 11.64
N VAL A 46 -4.54 2.30 12.66
CA VAL A 46 -5.86 2.93 12.58
C VAL A 46 -5.83 4.19 13.43
N LEU A 47 -6.29 5.31 12.87
CA LEU A 47 -6.43 6.57 13.60
C LEU A 47 -7.91 6.86 13.81
N THR A 48 -8.24 7.38 15.00
CA THR A 48 -9.62 7.72 15.39
C THR A 48 -9.70 9.20 15.75
N THR A 49 -10.85 9.81 15.47
CA THR A 49 -11.21 11.18 15.86
C THR A 49 -12.05 11.17 17.12
N SER A 50 -12.17 12.31 17.80
CA SER A 50 -13.04 12.47 18.97
C SER A 50 -14.52 12.62 18.62
N THR A 51 -14.82 12.90 17.35
CA THR A 51 -16.18 13.01 16.82
C THR A 51 -16.54 11.76 16.02
N PRO A 52 -17.82 11.32 16.05
CA PRO A 52 -18.31 10.18 15.28
C PRO A 52 -18.49 10.47 13.77
N GLU A 53 -17.72 11.42 13.24
CA GLU A 53 -17.81 11.87 11.86
C GLU A 53 -16.73 11.19 11.00
N GLY A 54 -17.00 10.96 9.71
CA GLY A 54 -16.09 10.26 8.81
C GLY A 54 -16.07 10.90 7.43
N SER A 55 -14.88 10.98 6.82
CA SER A 55 -14.71 11.44 5.44
C SER A 55 -14.73 10.24 4.50
N PHE A 56 -15.94 9.84 4.09
CA PHE A 56 -16.13 8.74 3.14
C PHE A 56 -16.06 9.29 1.73
N VAL A 57 -14.93 9.07 1.07
CA VAL A 57 -14.79 9.37 -0.36
C VAL A 57 -14.89 8.05 -1.11
N LYS A 58 -15.65 8.02 -2.21
CA LYS A 58 -15.61 6.87 -3.12
C LYS A 58 -14.16 6.68 -3.55
N ALA A 59 -13.63 5.47 -3.44
CA ALA A 59 -12.31 5.16 -3.98
C ALA A 59 -12.33 5.50 -5.47
N SER A 60 -11.72 6.64 -5.83
CA SER A 60 -11.39 6.91 -7.23
C SER A 60 -10.39 5.84 -7.62
N SER A 61 -10.69 5.11 -8.68
CA SER A 61 -9.69 4.30 -9.39
C SER A 61 -8.70 5.20 -10.12
N ASP A 62 -8.14 6.18 -9.42
CA ASP A 62 -6.88 6.78 -9.79
C ASP A 62 -5.85 5.75 -9.37
N SER A 63 -5.25 5.15 -10.38
CA SER A 63 -4.25 4.09 -10.33
C SER A 63 -3.09 4.44 -9.39
N VAL A 64 -3.28 4.30 -8.08
CA VAL A 64 -2.19 3.97 -7.18
C VAL A 64 -1.91 2.52 -7.47
N SER A 65 -1.00 2.30 -8.40
CA SER A 65 -0.22 1.08 -8.49
C SER A 65 0.52 0.92 -7.16
N ALA A 66 -0.17 0.42 -6.14
CA ALA A 66 0.45 -0.48 -5.19
C ALA A 66 1.16 -1.51 -6.06
N GLY A 67 2.48 -1.62 -5.92
CA GLY A 67 3.38 -2.38 -6.78
C GLY A 67 3.06 -3.88 -6.81
N PHE A 68 1.95 -4.22 -7.45
CA PHE A 68 1.68 -5.49 -8.08
C PHE A 68 1.37 -5.16 -9.54
N THR A 69 2.33 -4.51 -10.20
CA THR A 69 2.42 -4.62 -11.65
C THR A 69 2.79 -6.06 -11.92
N THR A 70 1.80 -6.87 -12.27
CA THR A 70 2.03 -8.06 -13.08
C THR A 70 2.78 -7.60 -14.32
N ALA A 71 4.11 -7.64 -14.28
CA ALA A 71 5.02 -7.36 -15.39
C ALA A 71 4.89 -8.41 -16.52
N ALA A 72 3.70 -8.96 -16.74
CA ALA A 72 3.50 -10.21 -17.47
C ALA A 72 2.41 -10.15 -18.56
N THR A 73 1.75 -9.01 -18.82
CA THR A 73 0.64 -8.98 -19.79
C THR A 73 0.91 -8.26 -21.10
N LEU A 74 1.94 -7.41 -21.21
CA LEU A 74 2.31 -6.76 -22.49
C LEU A 74 3.59 -7.30 -23.13
N VAL A 75 4.39 -8.06 -22.38
CA VAL A 75 5.57 -8.75 -22.93
C VAL A 75 5.15 -9.95 -23.80
N SER A 76 3.94 -10.48 -23.57
CA SER A 76 3.41 -11.65 -24.27
C SER A 76 3.11 -11.41 -25.77
N PRO A 77 2.33 -10.40 -26.20
CA PRO A 77 1.99 -10.28 -27.63
C PRO A 77 3.18 -9.90 -28.52
N LEU A 78 4.12 -9.08 -28.04
CA LEU A 78 5.28 -8.65 -28.83
C LEU A 78 6.30 -9.80 -29.01
N LEU A 79 6.53 -10.60 -27.97
CA LEU A 79 7.40 -11.77 -28.04
C LEU A 79 6.81 -12.86 -28.94
N LEU A 80 5.49 -13.07 -28.87
CA LEU A 80 4.79 -14.04 -29.71
C LEU A 80 4.84 -13.65 -31.20
N LEU A 81 4.71 -12.35 -31.50
CA LEU A 81 4.84 -11.81 -32.86
C LEU A 81 6.26 -11.99 -33.42
N LEU A 82 7.29 -11.71 -32.60
CA LEU A 82 8.69 -11.89 -33.00
C LEU A 82 9.03 -13.37 -33.28
N LEU A 83 8.53 -14.30 -32.44
CA LEU A 83 8.73 -15.73 -32.64
C LEU A 83 8.06 -16.24 -33.92
N ALA A 84 6.85 -15.73 -34.24
CA ALA A 84 6.15 -16.08 -35.47
C ALA A 84 6.89 -15.60 -36.73
N CYS A 85 7.45 -14.38 -36.74
CA CYS A 85 8.27 -13.90 -37.85
C CYS A 85 9.53 -14.75 -38.08
N LEU A 86 10.18 -15.20 -37.01
CA LEU A 86 11.38 -16.04 -37.09
C LEU A 86 11.10 -17.46 -37.61
N LEU A 87 9.88 -17.99 -37.41
CA LEU A 87 9.46 -19.31 -37.92
C LEU A 87 8.92 -19.26 -39.36
N LEU A 88 8.62 -18.07 -39.87
CA LEU A 88 8.11 -17.83 -41.23
C LEU A 88 9.21 -17.44 -42.23
N LEU A 89 10.47 -17.33 -41.77
CA LEU A 89 11.66 -17.10 -42.58
C LEU A 89 12.39 -18.43 -42.84
#